data_AF-A0A7Y2FRE3-F1
#
_entry.id   AF-A0A7Y2FRE3-F1
#
_cell.length_a   1.000
_cell.length_b   1.000
_cell.length_c   1.000
_cell.angle_alpha   90.00
_cell.angle_beta   90.00
_cell.angle_gamma   90.00
#
_symmetry.space_group_name_H-M   'P 1'
#
loop_
_entity.id
_entity.type
_entity.pdbx_description
1 polymer ?
#
loop_
_entity_poly.entity_id
_entity_poly.type
_entity_poly.pdbx_seq_one_letter_code
_entity_poly.pdbx_strand_id
1 'polypeptide(L)' 'MAMVKQGYPQVYRPQSFKFGKITTEMSGRPTQRVHITDANGRSWTALYAFEQQPDATWRIAGVVIVRAAEVST' A
#
# COMPACT_ATOMS: atom_id res chain seq x y z
N MET A 1 -17.22 -7.92 3.04
CA MET A 1 -15.91 -8.15 2.37
C MET A 1 -15.99 -8.19 0.83
N ALA A 2 -17.09 -7.76 0.18
CA ALA A 2 -17.20 -7.83 -1.30
C ALA A 2 -16.37 -6.75 -2.02
N MET A 3 -16.38 -5.51 -1.52
CA MET A 3 -15.67 -4.39 -2.16
C MET A 3 -14.15 -4.58 -2.23
N VAL A 4 -13.51 -5.04 -1.16
CA VAL A 4 -12.05 -5.24 -1.13
C VAL A 4 -11.63 -6.39 -2.06
N LYS A 5 -12.41 -7.48 -2.08
CA LYS A 5 -12.12 -8.64 -2.94
C LYS A 5 -12.26 -8.32 -4.43
N GLN A 6 -13.24 -7.51 -4.82
CA GLN A 6 -13.45 -7.12 -6.21
C GLN A 6 -12.57 -5.95 -6.65
N GLY A 7 -12.37 -4.94 -5.78
CA GLY A 7 -11.64 -3.72 -6.14
C GLY A 7 -10.12 -3.82 -6.01
N TYR A 8 -9.62 -4.72 -5.14
CA TYR A 8 -8.19 -4.81 -4.82
C TYR A 8 -7.67 -6.25 -4.81
N PRO A 9 -7.81 -7.01 -5.93
CA PRO A 9 -7.34 -8.39 -6.00
C PRO A 9 -5.84 -8.54 -5.68
N GLN A 10 -5.02 -7.52 -6.00
CA GLN A 10 -3.59 -7.47 -5.67
C GLN A 10 -3.31 -7.44 -4.16
N VAL A 11 -4.24 -6.93 -3.34
CA VAL A 11 -4.12 -6.91 -1.88
C VAL A 11 -4.74 -8.18 -1.26
N TYR A 12 -5.75 -8.76 -1.92
CA TYR A 12 -6.49 -9.91 -1.39
C TYR A 12 -5.78 -11.26 -1.58
N ARG A 13 -5.08 -11.47 -2.71
CA ARG A 13 -4.23 -12.66 -2.95
C ARG A 13 -2.89 -12.28 -3.60
N PRO A 14 -2.03 -11.53 -2.89
CA PRO A 14 -0.67 -11.30 -3.36
C PRO A 14 0.11 -12.62 -3.36
N GLN A 15 0.96 -12.81 -4.36
CA GLN A 15 1.97 -13.87 -4.32
C GLN A 15 3.01 -13.56 -3.24
N SER A 16 3.38 -12.28 -3.09
CA SER A 16 4.25 -11.83 -2.00
C SER A 16 4.06 -10.34 -1.72
N PHE A 17 4.47 -9.90 -0.53
CA PHE A 17 4.56 -8.48 -0.20
C PHE A 17 5.79 -8.21 0.67
N LYS A 18 6.28 -6.97 0.64
CA LYS A 18 7.40 -6.50 1.48
C LYS A 18 7.11 -5.10 2.01
N PHE A 19 7.30 -4.91 3.30
CA PHE A 19 7.28 -3.59 3.90
C PHE A 19 8.58 -2.84 3.57
N GLY A 20 8.42 -1.66 2.98
CA GLY A 20 9.50 -0.71 2.78
C GLY A 20 9.74 0.16 4.00
N LYS A 21 10.55 1.20 3.83
CA LYS A 21 10.77 2.22 4.86
C LYS A 21 9.50 3.04 5.10
N ILE A 22 9.33 3.52 6.32
CA ILE A 22 8.36 4.57 6.63
C ILE A 22 8.93 5.90 6.14
N THR A 23 8.12 6.67 5.43
CA THR A 23 8.46 7.98 4.88
C THR A 23 7.39 9.00 5.30
N THR A 24 7.53 10.25 4.86
CA THR A 24 6.52 11.31 5.07
C THR A 24 6.07 11.94 3.75
N GLU A 25 6.08 11.15 2.68
CA GLU A 25 5.84 11.63 1.31
C GLU A 25 4.38 12.04 1.03
N MET A 26 3.41 11.54 1.82
CA MET A 26 2.00 11.93 1.71
C MET A 26 1.69 13.13 2.61
N SER A 27 2.09 14.33 2.16
CA SER A 27 1.78 15.60 2.83
C SER A 27 2.30 15.66 4.28
N GLY A 28 3.48 15.11 4.55
CA GLY A 28 4.08 15.08 5.89
C GLY A 28 3.53 14.00 6.82
N ARG A 29 2.52 13.23 6.39
CA ARG A 29 1.96 12.12 7.18
C ARG A 29 2.90 10.92 7.15
N PRO A 30 3.08 10.21 8.27
CA PRO A 30 3.79 8.93 8.28
C PRO A 30 3.17 7.99 7.23
N THR A 31 4.01 7.50 6.34
CA THR A 31 3.60 6.75 5.15
C THR A 31 4.33 5.41 5.14
N GLN A 32 3.60 4.30 5.23
CA GLN A 32 4.17 2.96 5.06
C GLN A 32 4.12 2.57 3.59
N ARG A 33 5.29 2.37 3.00
CA ARG A 33 5.40 1.77 1.66
C ARG A 33 5.29 0.26 1.75
N VAL A 34 4.48 -0.34 0.89
CA VAL A 34 4.34 -1.80 0.75
C VAL A 34 4.50 -2.16 -0.71
N HIS A 35 5.50 -2.98 -1.00
CA HIS A 35 5.69 -3.58 -2.31
C HIS A 35 4.88 -4.86 -2.38
N ILE A 36 4.11 -5.04 -3.45
CA ILE A 36 3.18 -6.15 -3.62
C ILE A 36 3.46 -6.79 -4.98
N THR A 37 3.65 -8.11 -5.01
CA THR A 37 3.63 -8.89 -6.24
C THR A 37 2.31 -9.63 -6.30
N ASP A 38 1.51 -9.36 -7.33
CA ASP A 38 0.23 -10.05 -7.52
C ASP A 38 0.42 -11.50 -8.03
N ALA A 39 -0.67 -12.26 -8.10
CA ALA A 39 -0.63 -13.66 -8.56
C ALA A 39 -0.20 -13.84 -10.02
N ASN A 40 -0.17 -12.78 -10.83
CA ASN A 40 0.31 -12.79 -12.21
C ASN A 40 1.75 -12.28 -12.32
N GLY A 41 2.45 -12.09 -11.19
CA GLY A 41 3.82 -11.58 -11.15
C GLY A 41 3.95 -10.07 -11.33
N ARG A 42 2.84 -9.30 -11.41
CA ARG A 42 2.92 -7.85 -11.60
C ARG A 42 3.28 -7.17 -10.28
N SER A 43 4.15 -6.17 -10.36
CA SER A 43 4.61 -5.41 -9.20
C SER A 43 3.77 -4.15 -8.99
N TRP A 44 3.39 -3.95 -7.74
CA TRP A 44 2.58 -2.83 -7.28
C TRP A 44 3.24 -2.21 -6.04
N THR A 45 3.04 -0.90 -5.86
CA THR A 45 3.43 -0.20 -4.64
C THR A 45 2.18 0.41 -4.02
N ALA A 46 1.92 0.07 -2.76
CA ALA A 46 0.90 0.70 -1.94
C ALA A 46 1.56 1.65 -0.94
N LEU A 47 1.07 2.89 -0.89
CA LEU A 47 1.47 3.92 0.06
C LEU A 47 0.33 4.13 1.04
N TYR A 48 0.52 3.69 2.28
CA TYR A 48 -0.47 3.86 3.34
C TYR A 48 -0.10 5.08 4.18
N ALA A 49 -0.92 6.14 4.11
CA ALA A 49 -0.78 7.29 5.00
C ALA A 49 -1.48 7.00 6.33
N PHE A 50 -0.80 7.30 7.43
CA PHE A 50 -1.31 7.16 8.79
C PHE A 50 -1.60 8.53 9.41
N GLU A 51 -2.59 8.56 10.27
CA GLU A 51 -2.95 9.72 11.07
C GLU A 51 -3.20 9.29 12.51
N GLN A 52 -2.62 10.06 13.43
CA GLN A 52 -2.87 9.88 14.85
C GLN A 52 -4.24 10.47 15.18
N GLN A 53 -5.08 9.66 15.78
CA GLN A 53 -6.41 10.02 16.22
C GLN A 53 -6.34 10.78 17.56
N PRO A 54 -7.42 11.48 17.97
CA PRO A 54 -7.47 12.18 19.26
C PRO A 54 -7.25 11.28 20.49
N ASP A 55 -7.50 9.97 20.35
CA ASP A 55 -7.26 8.93 21.37
C ASP A 55 -5.82 8.37 21.34
N ALA A 56 -4.91 9.04 20.62
CA ALA A 56 -3.52 8.65 20.37
C ALA A 56 -3.32 7.35 19.55
N THR A 57 -4.39 6.71 19.06
CA THR A 57 -4.27 5.55 18.16
C THR A 57 -3.88 5.96 16.75
N TRP A 58 -3.14 5.10 16.05
CA TRP A 58 -2.82 5.31 14.64
C TRP A 58 -3.81 4.57 13.76
N ARG A 59 -4.36 5.26 12.76
CA ARG A 59 -5.24 4.67 11.75
C ARG A 59 -4.75 5.02 10.35
N ILE A 60 -5.10 4.16 9.39
CA ILE A 60 -4.88 4.44 7.98
C ILE A 60 -5.86 5.54 7.57
N ALA A 61 -5.34 6.69 7.18
CA ALA A 61 -6.13 7.82 6.67
C ALA A 61 -6.39 7.71 5.17
N GLY A 62 -5.53 7.00 4.44
CA GLY A 62 -5.69 6.78 3.01
C GLY A 62 -4.65 5.82 2.47
N VAL A 63 -4.95 5.27 1.29
CA VAL A 63 -4.04 4.42 0.53
C VAL A 63 -4.00 4.87 -0.92
N VAL A 64 -2.80 4.95 -1.47
CA VAL A 64 -2.57 5.11 -2.91
C VAL A 64 -1.87 3.86 -3.40
N ILE A 65 -2.43 3.20 -4.41
CA ILE A 65 -1.83 2.03 -5.04
C ILE A 65 -1.46 2.40 -6.47
N VAL A 66 -0.19 2.25 -6.80
CA VAL A 66 0.34 2.47 -8.14
C VAL A 66 1.01 1.21 -8.66
N ARG A 67 0.95 0.99 -9.98
CA ARG A 67 1.83 -0.03 -10.59
C ARG A 67 3.27 0.42 -10.40
N ALA A 68 4.13 -0.49 -9.96
CA ALA A 68 5.56 -0.23 -10.04
C ALA A 68 5.88 -0.11 -11.54
N ALA A 69 6.48 1.00 -11.96
CA ALA A 69 6.98 1.10 -13.33
C ALA A 69 7.91 -0.10 -13.53
N GLU A 70 7.63 -0.93 -14.56
CA GLU A 70 8.59 -1.90 -15.04
C GLU A 70 9.80 -1.09 -15.49
N VAL A 71 10.82 -1.03 -14.64
CA VAL A 71 12.14 -0.61 -15.10
C VAL A 71 12.65 -1.78 -15.93
N SER A 72 12.26 -1.81 -17.20
CA SER A 72 12.90 -2.65 -18.21
C SER A 72 14.38 -2.29 -18.21
N THR A 73 15.20 -3.15 -17.61
CA THR A 73 16.65 -3.16 -17.76
C THR A 73 17.01 -4.21 -18.79
#